data_AF-A0A542ZWW5-F1
#
_entry.id   AF-A0A542ZWW5-F1
#
_cell.length_a   1.000
_cell.length_b   1.000
_cell.length_c   1.000
_cell.angle_alpha   90.00
_cell.angle_beta   90.00
_cell.angle_gamma   90.00
#
_symmetry.space_group_name_H-M   'P 1'
#
loop_
_entity.id
_entity.type
_entity.pdbx_description
1 polymer ?
#
loop_
_entity_poly.entity_id
_entity_poly.type
_entity_poly.pdbx_seq_one_letter_code
_entity_poly.pdbx_strand_id
1 'polypeptide(L)'
;MAWFSRSRPVDPNWHESWDAATHRVLLHVPFAPASPATSDTAEELSQAIVHAVRAVQAGDVGSSIPDGVTEATVAILVEPERRGLGDLERHTVDILRESLGSSIPLEVAETSVPDVEEDDPDSDPEVGAAELAWDEAAKSLVIKVALPETSIEARVARLMKTAFNSGLAAIASAPAQGLVPDDVRGSETYDLHLILQPGTPQGGRVNAVESTLRGALRKTKVTLCVEFASA
;
A
#
# COMPACT_ATOMS: atom_id res chain seq x y z
N MET A 1 26.87 42.69 6.38
CA MET A 1 26.18 42.20 5.17
C MET A 1 25.01 41.35 5.63
N ALA A 2 23.79 41.85 5.49
CA ALA A 2 22.58 41.12 5.86
C ALA A 2 22.13 40.26 4.67
N TRP A 3 22.25 38.94 4.79
CA TRP A 3 21.61 37.99 3.89
C TRP A 3 20.18 37.77 4.39
N PHE A 4 19.24 38.55 3.88
CA PHE A 4 17.84 38.18 3.95
C PHE A 4 17.59 37.15 2.86
N SER A 5 17.48 35.88 3.26
CA SER A 5 16.79 34.88 2.45
C SER A 5 15.34 35.34 2.32
N ARG A 6 14.98 35.93 1.16
CA ARG A 6 13.58 36.08 0.79
C ARG A 6 13.09 34.66 0.50
N SER A 7 12.46 34.02 1.49
CA SER A 7 11.60 32.88 1.23
C SER A 7 10.66 33.30 0.10
N ARG A 8 10.75 32.62 -1.05
CA ARG A 8 9.73 32.78 -2.10
C ARG A 8 8.38 32.55 -1.42
N PRO A 9 7.35 33.37 -1.71
CA PRO A 9 5.99 33.01 -1.34
C PRO A 9 5.75 31.61 -1.90
N VAL A 10 5.53 30.65 -1.02
CA VAL A 10 4.99 29.35 -1.42
C VAL A 10 3.60 29.70 -1.93
N ASP A 11 3.35 29.49 -3.22
CA ASP A 11 2.00 29.66 -3.78
C ASP A 11 1.02 28.89 -2.88
N PRO A 12 -0.18 29.44 -2.61
CA PRO A 12 -1.14 28.75 -1.78
C PRO A 12 -1.38 27.35 -2.38
N ASN A 13 -0.95 26.31 -1.66
CA ASN A 13 -1.23 24.93 -2.03
C ASN A 13 -2.67 24.56 -1.62
N TRP A 14 -3.61 25.47 -1.86
CA TRP A 14 -5.02 25.27 -1.62
C TRP A 14 -5.82 25.86 -2.78
N HIS A 15 -6.98 25.26 -3.04
CA HIS A 15 -7.94 25.79 -4.01
C HIS A 15 -9.33 25.80 -3.40
N GLU A 16 -10.19 26.69 -3.87
CA GLU A 16 -11.56 26.81 -3.36
C GLU A 16 -12.59 26.21 -4.31
N SER A 17 -13.64 25.62 -3.74
CA SER A 17 -14.83 25.18 -4.46
C SER A 17 -16.10 25.53 -3.69
N TRP A 18 -17.24 25.59 -4.39
CA TRP A 18 -18.54 25.82 -3.79
C TRP A 18 -19.28 24.50 -3.57
N ASP A 19 -19.62 24.21 -2.32
CA ASP A 19 -20.53 23.13 -1.95
C ASP A 19 -21.96 23.67 -1.79
N ALA A 20 -22.77 23.42 -2.81
CA ALA A 20 -24.17 23.80 -2.84
C ALA A 20 -25.04 23.04 -1.84
N ALA A 21 -24.66 21.82 -1.43
CA ALA A 21 -25.48 21.03 -0.51
C ALA A 21 -25.41 21.58 0.92
N THR A 22 -24.23 22.09 1.31
CA THR A 22 -24.01 22.63 2.65
C THR A 22 -23.95 24.16 2.70
N HIS A 23 -24.03 24.83 1.55
CA HIS A 23 -23.88 26.28 1.39
C HIS A 23 -22.52 26.79 1.90
N ARG A 24 -21.44 26.10 1.51
CA ARG A 24 -20.09 26.37 2.00
C ARG A 24 -19.09 26.58 0.88
N VAL A 25 -18.09 27.41 1.16
CA VAL A 25 -16.84 27.39 0.41
C VAL A 25 -15.91 26.36 1.06
N LEU A 26 -15.48 25.38 0.28
CA LEU A 26 -14.50 24.39 0.69
C LEU A 26 -13.11 24.85 0.26
N LEU A 27 -12.18 25.02 1.20
CA LEU A 27 -10.75 25.15 0.90
C LEU A 27 -10.13 23.77 0.90
N HIS A 28 -9.84 23.27 -0.29
CA HIS A 28 -9.16 22.01 -0.53
C HIS A 28 -7.67 22.21 -0.30
N VAL A 29 -7.10 21.51 0.69
CA VAL A 29 -5.69 21.52 1.05
C VAL A 29 -5.09 20.17 0.66
N PRO A 30 -4.56 20.04 -0.57
CA PRO A 30 -3.80 18.86 -0.97
C PRO A 30 -2.60 18.64 -0.04
N PHE A 31 -2.49 17.41 0.45
CA PHE A 31 -1.40 16.99 1.32
C PHE A 31 -0.82 15.67 0.82
N ALA A 32 0.49 15.66 0.56
CA ALA A 32 1.22 14.47 0.13
C ALA A 32 2.03 13.89 1.30
N PRO A 33 1.41 13.10 2.19
CA PRO A 33 2.10 12.52 3.34
C PRO A 33 3.30 11.66 2.94
N ALA A 34 4.42 11.79 3.65
CA ALA A 34 5.57 10.89 3.50
C ALA A 34 5.32 9.55 4.20
N SER A 35 6.07 8.51 3.80
CA SER A 35 6.09 7.21 4.49
C SER A 35 7.53 6.85 4.89
N PRO A 36 7.81 6.57 6.18
CA PRO A 36 6.89 6.58 7.31
C PRO A 36 6.42 8.01 7.69
N ALA A 37 5.34 8.11 8.48
CA ALA A 37 4.92 9.39 9.08
C ALA A 37 6.03 9.94 9.97
N THR A 38 6.34 11.23 9.85
CA THR A 38 7.41 11.89 10.62
C THR A 38 6.89 13.13 11.34
N SER A 39 7.69 13.67 12.27
CA SER A 39 7.42 15.00 12.83
C SER A 39 7.36 16.08 11.74
N ASP A 40 8.18 15.93 10.70
CA ASP A 40 8.31 16.91 9.64
C ASP A 40 7.03 16.96 8.78
N THR A 41 6.45 15.80 8.44
CA THR A 41 5.18 15.74 7.71
C THR A 41 4.01 16.29 8.52
N ALA A 42 3.99 16.06 9.83
CA ALA A 42 2.98 16.63 10.73
C ALA A 42 3.10 18.17 10.82
N GLU A 43 4.31 18.70 10.85
CA GLU A 43 4.57 20.15 10.84
C GLU A 43 4.18 20.78 9.49
N GLU A 44 4.50 20.13 8.37
CA GLU A 44 4.08 20.57 7.03
C GLU A 44 2.55 20.65 6.90
N LEU A 45 1.83 19.64 7.40
CA LEU A 45 0.37 19.64 7.42
C LEU A 45 -0.17 20.79 8.28
N SER A 46 0.41 21.01 9.46
CA SER A 46 0.05 22.12 10.35
C SER A 46 0.22 23.47 9.64
N GLN A 47 1.36 23.68 8.98
CA GLN A 47 1.64 24.90 8.24
C GLN A 47 0.67 25.12 7.07
N ALA A 48 0.32 24.06 6.34
CA ALA A 48 -0.65 24.12 5.25
C ALA A 48 -2.04 24.55 5.74
N ILE A 49 -2.53 23.95 6.83
CA ILE A 49 -3.82 24.31 7.43
C ILE A 49 -3.79 25.75 7.96
N VAL A 50 -2.73 26.14 8.67
CA VAL A 50 -2.57 27.52 9.17
C VAL A 50 -2.55 28.53 8.03
N HIS A 51 -1.94 28.19 6.89
CA HIS A 51 -1.95 29.04 5.70
C HIS A 51 -3.37 29.21 5.13
N ALA A 52 -4.15 28.13 5.04
CA ALA A 52 -5.56 28.20 4.64
C ALA A 52 -6.39 29.05 5.61
N VAL A 53 -6.21 28.88 6.93
CA VAL A 53 -6.89 29.70 7.94
C VAL A 53 -6.56 31.19 7.79
N ARG A 54 -5.29 31.53 7.49
CA ARG A 54 -4.88 32.92 7.25
C ARG A 54 -5.56 33.51 6.02
N ALA A 55 -5.71 32.74 4.95
CA ALA A 55 -6.44 33.19 3.76
C ALA A 55 -7.92 33.50 4.06
N VAL A 56 -8.57 32.65 4.87
CA VAL A 56 -9.93 32.90 5.34
C VAL A 56 -10.01 34.19 6.16
N GLN A 57 -9.07 34.39 7.10
CA GLN A 57 -9.04 35.59 7.95
C GLN A 57 -8.71 36.87 7.17
N ALA A 58 -7.93 36.76 6.09
CA ALA A 58 -7.60 37.88 5.21
C ALA A 58 -8.75 38.26 4.26
N GLY A 59 -9.76 37.39 4.12
CA GLY A 59 -10.86 37.59 3.17
C GLY A 59 -10.47 37.28 1.72
N ASP A 60 -9.43 36.46 1.51
CA ASP A 60 -8.94 36.05 0.19
C ASP A 60 -9.77 34.89 -0.42
N VAL A 61 -10.85 34.48 0.27
CA VAL A 61 -11.69 33.33 -0.03
C VAL A 61 -13.10 33.80 -0.38
N GLY A 62 -13.73 33.14 -1.35
CA GLY A 62 -15.14 33.33 -1.68
C GLY A 62 -15.43 33.69 -3.14
N SER A 63 -14.43 33.63 -4.02
CA SER A 63 -14.63 33.85 -5.46
C SER A 63 -15.50 32.78 -6.13
N SER A 64 -15.61 31.62 -5.50
CA SER A 64 -16.43 30.48 -5.88
C SER A 64 -17.90 30.61 -5.50
N ILE A 65 -18.28 31.59 -4.66
CA ILE A 65 -19.66 31.79 -4.22
C ILE A 65 -20.52 32.25 -5.42
N PRO A 66 -21.59 31.52 -5.79
CA PRO A 66 -22.48 31.91 -6.86
C PRO A 66 -23.24 33.22 -6.56
N ASP A 67 -23.58 33.96 -7.62
CA ASP A 67 -24.39 35.16 -7.52
C ASP A 67 -25.73 34.89 -6.80
N GLY A 68 -26.07 35.77 -5.85
CA GLY A 68 -27.33 35.70 -5.09
C GLY A 68 -27.27 34.89 -3.79
N VAL A 69 -26.14 34.26 -3.46
CA VAL A 69 -25.92 33.66 -2.14
C VAL A 69 -25.56 34.76 -1.13
N THR A 70 -26.36 34.90 -0.07
CA THR A 70 -26.16 35.91 0.99
C THR A 70 -25.58 35.35 2.27
N GLU A 71 -25.63 34.03 2.45
CA GLU A 71 -25.14 33.32 3.62
C GLU A 71 -24.28 32.15 3.14
N ALA A 72 -22.97 32.27 3.33
CA ALA A 72 -21.99 31.23 3.05
C ALA A 72 -21.08 31.07 4.27
N THR A 73 -20.75 29.83 4.61
CA THR A 73 -19.68 29.55 5.59
C THR A 73 -18.48 28.93 4.89
N VAL A 74 -17.36 28.88 5.59
CA VAL A 74 -16.10 28.35 5.04
C VAL A 74 -15.69 27.12 5.83
N ALA A 75 -15.27 26.07 5.13
CA ALA A 75 -14.68 24.87 5.71
C ALA A 75 -13.33 24.57 5.05
N ILE A 76 -12.42 23.96 5.80
CA ILE A 76 -11.12 23.49 5.30
C ILE A 76 -11.20 21.98 5.15
N LEU A 77 -10.88 21.47 3.96
CA LEU A 77 -10.85 20.05 3.62
C LEU A 77 -9.42 19.63 3.32
N VAL A 78 -8.83 18.80 4.18
CA VAL A 78 -7.51 18.19 3.93
C VAL A 78 -7.69 17.01 2.98
N GLU A 79 -6.94 16.98 1.89
CA GLU A 79 -7.01 15.96 0.85
C GLU A 79 -5.70 15.17 0.77
N PRO A 80 -5.62 13.98 1.41
CA PRO A 80 -4.42 13.18 1.34
C PRO A 80 -4.26 12.54 -0.05
N GLU A 81 -3.18 12.85 -0.76
CA GLU A 81 -3.00 12.48 -2.17
C GLU A 81 -2.45 11.06 -2.39
N ARG A 82 -1.65 10.55 -1.43
CA ARG A 82 -0.85 9.31 -1.61
C ARG A 82 -1.18 8.18 -0.65
N ARG A 83 -1.65 8.53 0.54
CA ARG A 83 -2.07 7.61 1.59
C ARG A 83 -2.97 8.33 2.57
N GLY A 84 -3.76 7.59 3.33
CA GLY A 84 -4.44 8.15 4.49
C GLY A 84 -3.45 8.78 5.47
N LEU A 85 -3.90 9.76 6.24
CA LEU A 85 -3.12 10.37 7.31
C LEU A 85 -2.67 9.29 8.31
N GLY A 86 -1.46 9.38 8.85
CA GLY A 86 -0.94 8.47 9.87
C GLY A 86 -1.25 9.04 11.25
N ASP A 87 -0.93 8.30 12.31
CA ASP A 87 -1.32 8.68 13.68
C ASP A 87 -0.87 10.08 14.09
N LEU A 88 0.37 10.46 13.75
CA LEU A 88 0.90 11.80 14.03
C LEU A 88 0.15 12.89 13.25
N GLU A 89 -0.11 12.67 11.95
CA GLU A 89 -0.82 13.65 11.13
C GLU A 89 -2.29 13.79 11.55
N ARG A 90 -2.95 12.68 11.92
CA ARG A 90 -4.30 12.70 12.49
C ARG A 90 -4.33 13.47 13.81
N HIS A 91 -3.36 13.24 14.70
CA HIS A 91 -3.28 13.96 15.96
C HIS A 91 -3.11 15.47 15.77
N THR A 92 -2.28 15.88 14.80
CA THR A 92 -2.16 17.29 14.41
C THR A 92 -3.49 17.87 13.93
N VAL A 93 -4.22 17.16 13.07
CA VAL A 93 -5.54 17.59 12.60
C VAL A 93 -6.52 17.73 13.77
N ASP A 94 -6.53 16.79 14.71
CA ASP A 94 -7.42 16.84 15.87
C ASP A 94 -7.12 18.03 16.78
N ILE A 95 -5.84 18.33 17.05
CA ILE A 95 -5.42 19.52 17.80
C ILE A 95 -5.91 20.80 17.10
N LEU A 96 -5.71 20.89 15.78
CA LEU A 96 -6.11 22.06 15.01
C LEU A 96 -7.64 22.20 14.93
N ARG A 97 -8.35 21.08 14.78
CA ARG A 97 -9.82 21.04 14.82
C ARG A 97 -10.34 21.54 16.16
N GLU A 98 -9.75 21.11 17.27
CA GLU A 98 -10.09 21.60 18.61
C GLU A 98 -9.80 23.10 18.75
N SER A 99 -8.65 23.56 18.24
CA SER A 99 -8.26 24.97 18.30
C SER A 99 -9.15 25.88 17.44
N LEU A 100 -9.64 25.42 16.29
CA LEU A 100 -10.55 26.17 15.41
C LEU A 100 -11.99 26.15 15.92
N GLY A 101 -12.35 25.10 16.67
CA GLY A 101 -13.67 24.91 17.25
C GLY A 101 -14.77 24.92 16.19
N SER A 102 -15.85 25.64 16.47
CA SER A 102 -17.01 25.78 15.58
C SER A 102 -16.86 26.90 14.54
N SER A 103 -15.74 27.63 14.53
CA SER A 103 -15.58 28.83 13.69
C SER A 103 -15.26 28.50 12.23
N ILE A 104 -14.36 27.54 12.01
CA ILE A 104 -13.98 27.04 10.67
C ILE A 104 -13.90 25.52 10.78
N PRO A 105 -14.90 24.77 10.27
CA PRO A 105 -14.85 23.32 10.24
C PRO A 105 -13.59 22.82 9.52
N LEU A 106 -12.89 21.88 10.15
CA LEU A 106 -11.72 21.20 9.59
C LEU A 106 -12.06 19.72 9.36
N GLU A 107 -12.12 19.35 8.09
CA GLU A 107 -12.53 18.04 7.60
C GLU A 107 -11.34 17.35 6.91
N VAL A 108 -11.34 16.02 6.87
CA VAL A 108 -10.35 15.23 6.13
C VAL A 108 -11.13 14.40 5.12
N ALA A 109 -10.80 14.56 3.84
CA ALA A 109 -11.39 13.77 2.79
C ALA A 109 -11.05 12.29 3.01
N GLU A 110 -12.04 11.42 2.82
CA GLU A 110 -11.78 9.98 2.76
C GLU A 110 -10.81 9.72 1.62
N THR A 111 -9.64 9.19 1.97
CA THR A 111 -8.64 8.82 0.98
C THR A 111 -9.14 7.57 0.26
N SER A 112 -9.37 7.67 -1.05
CA SER A 112 -9.66 6.51 -1.90
C SER A 112 -8.42 5.67 -2.23
N VAL A 113 -7.26 6.03 -1.66
CA VAL A 113 -6.01 5.28 -1.80
C VAL A 113 -5.96 4.23 -0.68
N PRO A 114 -5.86 2.92 -1.01
CA PRO A 114 -5.86 1.85 -0.01
C PRO A 114 -4.74 2.06 1.01
N ASP A 115 -5.00 1.62 2.26
CA ASP A 115 -4.04 1.66 3.35
C ASP A 115 -2.65 1.23 2.88
N VAL A 116 -1.65 2.07 3.14
CA VAL A 116 -0.27 1.73 2.83
C VAL A 116 0.08 0.51 3.65
N GLU A 117 0.30 -0.58 2.94
CA GLU A 117 0.68 -1.83 3.54
C GLU A 117 1.99 -1.62 4.33
N GLU A 118 1.96 -1.83 5.64
CA GLU A 118 3.15 -1.72 6.49
C GLU A 118 3.94 -3.03 6.46
N ASP A 119 5.28 -2.94 6.36
CA ASP A 119 6.20 -4.09 6.34
C ASP A 119 6.50 -4.60 7.76
N ASP A 120 5.47 -5.03 8.48
CA ASP A 120 5.61 -5.75 9.74
C ASP A 120 5.71 -7.27 9.47
N PRO A 121 6.84 -7.93 9.84
CA PRO A 121 7.01 -9.37 9.65
C PRO A 121 6.09 -10.22 10.54
N ASP A 122 5.62 -9.71 11.68
CA ASP A 122 4.70 -10.45 12.56
C ASP A 122 3.25 -10.42 12.02
N SER A 123 3.00 -9.54 11.04
CA SER A 123 1.72 -9.37 10.36
C SER A 123 1.73 -9.93 8.92
N ASP A 124 2.70 -10.78 8.58
CA ASP A 124 2.74 -11.41 7.25
C ASP A 124 1.51 -12.32 7.06
N PRO A 125 0.78 -12.20 5.93
CA PRO A 125 -0.37 -13.05 5.65
C PRO A 125 0.03 -14.53 5.51
N GLU A 126 -0.89 -15.42 5.86
CA GLU A 126 -0.65 -16.85 5.67
C GLU A 126 -0.52 -17.21 4.19
N VAL A 127 0.43 -18.08 3.89
CA VAL A 127 0.57 -18.67 2.55
C VAL A 127 -0.47 -19.75 2.38
N GLY A 128 -1.13 -19.78 1.22
CA GLY A 128 -2.13 -20.78 0.89
C GLY A 128 -1.61 -22.22 0.97
N ALA A 129 -2.52 -23.17 1.15
CA ALA A 129 -2.17 -24.59 1.12
C ALA A 129 -1.62 -24.99 -0.25
N ALA A 130 -0.69 -25.94 -0.25
CA ALA A 130 -0.15 -26.49 -1.50
C ALA A 130 -1.21 -27.35 -2.20
N GLU A 131 -1.47 -27.04 -3.47
CA GLU A 131 -2.29 -27.86 -4.36
C GLU A 131 -1.41 -28.89 -5.06
N LEU A 132 -1.85 -30.15 -5.08
CA LEU A 132 -1.10 -31.27 -5.61
C LEU A 132 -1.83 -31.89 -6.79
N ALA A 133 -1.14 -32.10 -7.89
CA ALA A 133 -1.67 -32.77 -9.08
C ALA A 133 -0.60 -33.63 -9.74
N TRP A 134 -0.95 -34.85 -10.15
CA TRP A 134 -0.06 -35.69 -10.97
C TRP A 134 -0.20 -35.32 -12.45
N ASP A 135 0.91 -35.06 -13.12
CA ASP A 135 0.99 -34.91 -14.57
C ASP A 135 1.50 -36.21 -15.20
N GLU A 136 0.58 -36.97 -15.81
CA GLU A 136 0.88 -38.22 -16.49
C GLU A 136 1.84 -38.05 -17.68
N ALA A 137 1.73 -36.94 -18.41
CA ALA A 137 2.51 -36.71 -19.62
C ALA A 137 3.97 -36.37 -19.26
N ALA A 138 4.16 -35.53 -18.24
CA ALA A 138 5.48 -35.17 -17.74
C ALA A 138 6.07 -36.21 -16.77
N LYS A 139 5.25 -37.15 -16.27
CA LYS A 139 5.59 -38.06 -15.18
C LYS A 139 6.10 -37.32 -13.94
N SER A 140 5.46 -36.20 -13.64
CA SER A 140 5.86 -35.31 -12.55
C SER A 140 4.69 -35.03 -11.62
N LEU A 141 5.01 -34.85 -10.34
CA LEU A 141 4.05 -34.29 -9.38
C LEU A 141 4.17 -32.76 -9.44
N VAL A 142 3.08 -32.11 -9.82
CA VAL A 142 2.96 -30.65 -9.84
C VAL A 142 2.44 -30.19 -8.48
N ILE A 143 3.17 -29.26 -7.86
CA ILE A 143 2.85 -28.65 -6.57
C ILE A 143 2.68 -27.15 -6.80
N LYS A 144 1.49 -26.62 -6.61
CA LYS A 144 1.21 -25.18 -6.73
C LYS A 144 1.00 -24.56 -5.36
N VAL A 145 1.69 -23.46 -5.09
CA VAL A 145 1.51 -22.69 -3.85
C VAL A 145 1.27 -21.24 -4.24
N ALA A 146 0.06 -20.76 -3.97
CA ALA A 146 -0.29 -19.37 -4.22
C ALA A 146 0.21 -18.47 -3.08
N LEU A 147 0.89 -17.39 -3.46
CA LEU A 147 1.25 -16.34 -2.53
C LEU A 147 0.06 -15.38 -2.36
N PRO A 148 -0.14 -14.83 -1.15
CA PRO A 148 -1.10 -13.76 -0.94
C PRO A 148 -0.64 -12.49 -1.65
N GLU A 149 -1.60 -11.62 -1.97
CA GLU A 149 -1.33 -10.32 -2.60
C GLU A 149 -0.60 -9.40 -1.62
N THR A 150 0.43 -8.71 -2.12
CA THR A 150 1.16 -7.69 -1.37
C THR A 150 1.87 -6.74 -2.34
N SER A 151 1.94 -5.48 -1.94
CA SER A 151 2.65 -4.41 -2.61
C SER A 151 4.09 -4.22 -2.09
N ILE A 152 4.49 -4.99 -1.06
CA ILE A 152 5.77 -4.85 -0.38
C ILE A 152 6.76 -5.91 -0.86
N GLU A 153 7.81 -5.48 -1.59
CA GLU A 153 8.84 -6.38 -2.13
C GLU A 153 9.52 -7.25 -1.05
N ALA A 154 9.79 -6.68 0.14
CA ALA A 154 10.40 -7.40 1.25
C ALA A 154 9.51 -8.54 1.76
N ARG A 155 8.19 -8.29 1.85
CA ARG A 155 7.19 -9.28 2.24
C ARG A 155 7.06 -10.38 1.18
N VAL A 156 7.03 -10.04 -0.11
CA VAL A 156 7.09 -11.04 -1.20
C VAL A 156 8.27 -11.98 -1.01
N ALA A 157 9.47 -11.43 -0.76
CA ALA A 157 10.67 -12.22 -0.57
C ALA A 157 10.61 -13.16 0.66
N ARG A 158 9.91 -12.78 1.74
CA ARG A 158 9.66 -13.65 2.90
C ARG A 158 8.61 -14.71 2.57
N LEU A 159 7.48 -14.31 2.02
CA LEU A 159 6.38 -15.19 1.62
C LEU A 159 6.84 -16.26 0.61
N MET A 160 7.73 -15.92 -0.33
CA MET A 160 8.31 -16.90 -1.26
C MET A 160 9.09 -18.01 -0.53
N LYS A 161 9.83 -17.68 0.53
CA LYS A 161 10.53 -18.70 1.33
C LYS A 161 9.54 -19.57 2.09
N THR A 162 8.50 -18.96 2.67
CA THR A 162 7.43 -19.68 3.37
C THR A 162 6.69 -20.62 2.41
N ALA A 163 6.31 -20.14 1.23
CA ALA A 163 5.65 -20.91 0.18
C ALA A 163 6.52 -22.05 -0.35
N PHE A 164 7.81 -21.78 -0.55
CA PHE A 164 8.79 -22.81 -0.92
C PHE A 164 8.88 -23.92 0.12
N ASN A 165 9.00 -23.57 1.41
CA ASN A 165 9.05 -24.55 2.49
C ASN A 165 7.74 -25.34 2.59
N SER A 166 6.60 -24.68 2.43
CA SER A 166 5.27 -25.32 2.39
C SER A 166 5.18 -26.34 1.25
N GLY A 167 5.61 -25.96 0.04
CA GLY A 167 5.63 -26.86 -1.12
C GLY A 167 6.55 -28.06 -0.92
N LEU A 168 7.75 -27.87 -0.36
CA LEU A 168 8.66 -28.97 -0.03
C LEU A 168 8.07 -29.91 1.03
N ALA A 169 7.40 -29.38 2.04
CA ALA A 169 6.71 -30.19 3.04
C ALA A 169 5.55 -30.98 2.42
N ALA A 170 4.83 -30.39 1.46
CA ALA A 170 3.75 -31.05 0.74
C ALA A 170 4.24 -32.24 -0.11
N ILE A 171 5.43 -32.16 -0.70
CA ILE A 171 6.05 -33.30 -1.41
C ILE A 171 6.22 -34.52 -0.50
N ALA A 172 6.61 -34.30 0.76
CA ALA A 172 6.82 -35.37 1.73
C ALA A 172 5.50 -35.89 2.36
N SER A 173 4.35 -35.28 2.03
CA SER A 173 3.07 -35.59 2.65
C SER A 173 2.44 -36.89 2.12
N ALA A 174 1.59 -37.52 2.94
CA ALA A 174 0.86 -38.71 2.52
C ALA A 174 -0.05 -38.50 1.29
N PRO A 175 -0.76 -37.34 1.15
CA PRO A 175 -1.49 -37.03 -0.09
C PRO A 175 -0.62 -37.06 -1.35
N ALA A 176 0.58 -36.48 -1.31
CA ALA A 176 1.50 -36.49 -2.45
C ALA A 176 1.91 -37.92 -2.82
N GLN A 177 2.24 -38.76 -1.82
CA GLN A 177 2.63 -40.15 -2.05
C GLN A 177 1.49 -40.98 -2.66
N GLY A 178 0.23 -40.66 -2.32
CA GLY A 178 -0.95 -41.33 -2.86
C GLY A 178 -1.29 -40.94 -4.30
N LEU A 179 -0.79 -39.80 -4.79
CA LEU A 179 -1.03 -39.34 -6.17
C LEU A 179 -0.03 -39.92 -7.17
N VAL A 180 1.16 -40.34 -6.72
CA VAL A 180 2.20 -40.88 -7.61
C VAL A 180 1.91 -42.35 -7.92
N PRO A 181 1.73 -42.74 -9.20
CA PRO A 181 1.50 -44.12 -9.60
C PRO A 181 2.65 -45.05 -9.18
N ASP A 182 2.32 -46.30 -8.85
CA ASP A 182 3.29 -47.27 -8.31
C ASP A 182 4.38 -47.65 -9.32
N ASP A 183 4.10 -47.59 -10.63
CA ASP A 183 5.01 -47.97 -11.71
C ASP A 183 6.12 -46.93 -11.98
N VAL A 184 5.95 -45.70 -11.49
CA VAL A 184 6.92 -44.60 -11.63
C VAL A 184 7.56 -44.17 -10.32
N ARG A 185 7.10 -44.71 -9.18
CA ARG A 185 7.60 -44.36 -7.85
C ARG A 185 9.11 -44.64 -7.72
N GLY A 186 9.83 -43.67 -7.19
CA GLY A 186 11.30 -43.64 -7.11
C GLY A 186 11.98 -43.02 -8.33
N SER A 187 11.26 -42.78 -9.44
CA SER A 187 11.77 -42.14 -10.66
C SER A 187 11.10 -40.81 -10.99
N GLU A 188 10.03 -40.45 -10.28
CA GLU A 188 9.28 -39.21 -10.48
C GLU A 188 10.14 -37.95 -10.25
N THR A 189 9.76 -36.90 -10.97
CA THR A 189 10.23 -35.52 -10.77
C THR A 189 9.12 -34.69 -10.14
N TYR A 190 9.51 -33.54 -9.58
CA TYR A 190 8.59 -32.65 -8.87
C TYR A 190 8.69 -31.26 -9.47
N ASP A 191 7.56 -30.68 -9.85
CA ASP A 191 7.50 -29.32 -10.36
C ASP A 191 6.80 -28.46 -9.30
N LEU A 192 7.59 -27.63 -8.62
CA LEU A 192 7.12 -26.70 -7.59
C LEU A 192 6.88 -25.33 -8.21
N HIS A 193 5.61 -24.93 -8.27
CA HIS A 193 5.15 -23.66 -8.80
C HIS A 193 4.79 -22.71 -7.66
N LEU A 194 5.51 -21.60 -7.54
CA LEU A 194 5.13 -20.48 -6.68
C LEU A 194 4.36 -19.46 -7.51
N ILE A 195 3.08 -19.28 -7.20
CA ILE A 195 2.18 -18.42 -7.97
C ILE A 195 2.09 -17.05 -7.31
N LEU A 196 2.63 -16.04 -7.98
CA LEU A 196 2.55 -14.63 -7.59
C LEU A 196 1.23 -14.02 -8.08
N GLN A 197 0.59 -13.17 -7.27
CA GLN A 197 -0.61 -12.46 -7.71
C GLN A 197 -0.26 -11.36 -8.72
N PRO A 198 -1.17 -10.99 -9.64
CA PRO A 198 -0.99 -9.82 -10.49
C PRO A 198 -0.68 -8.59 -9.65
N GLY A 199 0.25 -7.75 -10.10
CA GLY A 199 0.66 -6.54 -9.35
C GLY A 199 1.71 -6.76 -8.26
N THR A 200 2.11 -8.01 -7.98
CA THR A 200 3.21 -8.29 -7.04
C THR A 200 4.52 -7.64 -7.51
N PRO A 201 5.21 -6.85 -6.67
CA PRO A 201 6.46 -6.19 -7.05
C PRO A 201 7.57 -7.21 -7.29
N GLN A 202 8.25 -7.09 -8.44
CA GLN A 202 9.46 -7.85 -8.76
C GLN A 202 10.68 -6.93 -8.75
N GLY A 203 11.40 -6.93 -7.63
CA GLY A 203 12.63 -6.18 -7.46
C GLY A 203 13.84 -7.07 -7.17
N GLY A 204 14.96 -6.43 -6.82
CA GLY A 204 16.24 -7.11 -6.58
C GLY A 204 16.21 -8.13 -5.44
N ARG A 205 15.39 -7.93 -4.41
CA ARG A 205 15.27 -8.86 -3.27
C ARG A 205 14.53 -10.13 -3.68
N VAL A 206 13.43 -10.00 -4.41
CA VAL A 206 12.65 -11.12 -4.95
C VAL A 206 13.54 -11.98 -5.85
N ASN A 207 14.25 -11.34 -6.79
CA ASN A 207 15.17 -12.03 -7.70
C ASN A 207 16.32 -12.75 -6.95
N ALA A 208 16.87 -12.12 -5.91
CA ALA A 208 17.92 -12.73 -5.09
C ALA A 208 17.43 -13.96 -4.32
N VAL A 209 16.22 -13.90 -3.76
CA VAL A 209 15.60 -15.05 -3.10
C VAL A 209 15.32 -16.16 -4.10
N GLU A 210 14.71 -15.85 -5.24
CA GLU A 210 14.45 -16.86 -6.29
C GLU A 210 15.75 -17.55 -6.72
N SER A 211 16.80 -16.80 -7.00
CA SER A 211 18.11 -17.34 -7.39
C SER A 211 18.69 -18.25 -6.30
N THR A 212 18.53 -17.87 -5.03
CA THR A 212 18.97 -18.67 -3.88
C THR A 212 18.18 -19.98 -3.79
N LEU A 213 16.85 -19.93 -3.93
CA LEU A 213 15.98 -21.11 -3.90
C LEU A 213 16.28 -22.07 -5.06
N ARG A 214 16.43 -21.55 -6.29
CA ARG A 214 16.88 -22.35 -7.44
C ARG A 214 18.27 -22.97 -7.20
N GLY A 215 19.18 -22.21 -6.58
CA GLY A 215 20.50 -22.68 -6.18
C GLY A 215 20.44 -23.89 -5.25
N ALA A 216 19.54 -23.86 -4.26
CA ALA A 216 19.35 -24.95 -3.30
C ALA A 216 18.84 -26.25 -3.95
N LEU A 217 18.12 -26.17 -5.06
CA LEU A 217 17.54 -27.32 -5.75
C LEU A 217 18.42 -27.95 -6.86
N ARG A 218 19.62 -27.40 -7.14
CA ARG A 218 20.46 -27.83 -8.28
C ARG A 218 20.85 -29.32 -8.34
N LYS A 219 20.66 -30.08 -7.26
CA LYS A 219 20.98 -31.51 -7.16
C LYS A 219 19.79 -32.34 -6.67
N THR A 220 18.58 -31.80 -6.75
CA THR A 220 17.34 -32.49 -6.38
C THR A 220 16.55 -32.84 -7.64
N LYS A 221 15.47 -33.62 -7.45
CA LYS A 221 14.49 -33.88 -8.52
C LYS A 221 13.39 -32.83 -8.61
N VAL A 222 13.58 -31.69 -7.94
CA VAL A 222 12.58 -30.63 -7.84
C VAL A 222 12.97 -29.49 -8.77
N THR A 223 12.10 -29.18 -9.72
CA THR A 223 12.18 -27.97 -10.54
C THR A 223 11.36 -26.89 -9.88
N LEU A 224 11.93 -25.69 -9.70
CA LEU A 224 11.19 -24.52 -9.22
C LEU A 224 10.73 -23.66 -10.40
N CYS A 225 9.45 -23.32 -10.40
CA CYS A 225 8.83 -22.37 -11.32
C CYS A 225 8.24 -21.23 -10.49
N VAL A 226 8.53 -19.99 -10.87
CA VAL A 226 7.90 -18.80 -10.28
C VAL A 226 7.15 -18.13 -11.42
N GLU A 227 5.84 -18.03 -11.27
CA GLU A 227 4.95 -17.52 -12.32
C GLU A 227 3.86 -16.65 -11.74
N PHE A 228 3.22 -15.84 -12.58
CA PHE A 228 2.09 -15.02 -12.17
C PHE A 228 0.78 -15.78 -12.41
N ALA A 229 -0.20 -15.59 -11.53
CA ALA A 229 -1.54 -16.04 -11.78
C ALA A 229 -2.06 -15.42 -13.09
N SER A 230 -2.61 -16.25 -13.97
CA SER A 230 -3.28 -15.80 -15.18
C SER A 230 -4.56 -15.04 -14.80
N ALA A 231 -4.66 -13.80 -15.27
CA ALA A 231 -5.82 -12.92 -15.09
C ALA A 231 -7.07 -13.46 -15.81
#